data_AF-K9ZW04-F1
#
_entry.id   AF-K9ZW04-F1
#
_cell.length_a   1.000
_cell.length_b   1.000
_cell.length_c   1.000
_cell.angle_alpha   90.00
_cell.angle_beta   90.00
_cell.angle_gamma   90.00
#
_symmetry.space_group_name_H-M   'P 1'
#
loop_
_entity.id
_entity.type
_entity.pdbx_description
1 polymer ?
#
loop_
_entity_poly.entity_id
_entity_poly.type
_entity_poly.pdbx_seq_one_letter_code
_entity_poly.pdbx_strand_id
1 'polypeptide(L)'
;MRRALNMGVPVFGWGSGAALLGRAMGAGVHLQENALPSQALQISAEASTTLECPRDLLQRLVLKEVLLAREVTTLPRGAKALVRAAALPVLFRGAGYWGYAGVALPPFLLELFLTEARLHPERRPADPLDAMGGEAALRAVLRDFYTRARHDQVLGPVFTAHVHDWDAHIDRVQDFWVTALSGIPRYQGNLNVAHAHLGIRAEHLTRWLSLFEAACGEGLAPGHAALLTARAEAMGRVLRAKQSRERLTKS
;
A
#
# COMPACT_ATOMS: atom_id res chain seq x y z
N MET A 1 8.26 17.22 7.98
CA MET A 1 7.05 17.54 7.20
C MET A 1 7.35 17.91 5.75
N ARG A 2 7.97 19.07 5.43
CA ARG A 2 8.31 19.42 4.04
C ARG A 2 9.09 18.33 3.29
N ARG A 3 10.08 17.69 3.94
CA ARG A 3 10.82 16.56 3.37
C ARG A 3 9.94 15.36 3.03
N ALA A 4 8.93 15.03 3.86
CA ALA A 4 8.01 13.93 3.61
C ALA A 4 7.14 14.22 2.37
N LEU A 5 6.60 15.44 2.28
CA LEU A 5 5.84 15.89 1.10
C LEU A 5 6.68 15.89 -0.18
N ASN A 6 7.94 16.35 -0.10
CA ASN A 6 8.86 16.30 -1.24
C ASN A 6 9.22 14.87 -1.67
N MET A 7 9.05 13.88 -0.79
CA MET A 7 9.22 12.46 -1.09
C MET A 7 7.90 11.79 -1.51
N GLY A 8 6.83 12.58 -1.73
CA GLY A 8 5.51 12.07 -2.12
C GLY A 8 4.79 11.31 -1.00
N VAL A 9 5.24 11.44 0.25
CA VAL A 9 4.60 10.80 1.41
C VAL A 9 3.43 11.66 1.88
N PRO A 10 2.19 11.15 1.85
CA PRO A 10 1.03 11.90 2.32
C PRO A 10 1.12 12.22 3.82
N VAL A 11 0.69 13.41 4.23
CA VAL A 11 0.77 13.86 5.64
C VAL A 11 -0.60 14.27 6.17
N PHE A 12 -0.97 13.76 7.35
CA PHE A 12 -2.11 14.26 8.12
C PHE A 12 -1.59 15.05 9.32
N GLY A 13 -1.91 16.35 9.39
CA GLY A 13 -1.72 17.18 10.57
C GLY A 13 -3.02 17.36 11.35
N TRP A 14 -2.98 17.21 12.68
CA TRP A 14 -4.14 17.39 13.55
C TRP A 14 -3.78 18.12 14.85
N GLY A 15 -4.70 18.93 15.39
CA GLY A 15 -4.46 19.78 16.55
C GLY A 15 -3.30 20.73 16.31
N SER A 16 -2.36 20.84 17.25
CA SER A 16 -1.10 21.60 17.03
C SER A 16 -0.26 21.05 15.87
N GLY A 17 -0.41 19.78 15.50
CA GLY A 17 0.20 19.21 14.29
C GLY A 17 -0.36 19.81 13.00
N ALA A 18 -1.64 20.18 12.96
CA ALA A 18 -2.24 20.87 11.81
C ALA A 18 -1.69 22.29 11.66
N ALA A 19 -1.38 22.94 12.78
CA ALA A 19 -0.78 24.27 12.78
C ALA A 19 0.69 24.28 12.40
N LEU A 20 1.48 23.33 12.92
CA LEU A 20 2.86 23.13 12.47
C LEU A 20 2.91 22.82 10.98
N LEU A 21 1.99 21.98 10.49
CA LEU A 21 1.82 21.71 9.07
C LEU A 21 1.44 22.99 8.30
N GLY A 22 0.47 23.76 8.80
CA GLY A 22 0.07 25.05 8.23
C GLY A 22 1.23 26.02 8.11
N ARG A 23 1.97 26.28 9.21
CA ARG A 23 3.18 27.13 9.22
C ARG A 23 4.22 26.64 8.24
N ALA A 24 4.50 25.33 8.26
CA ALA A 24 5.45 24.72 7.34
C ALA A 24 5.02 24.95 5.88
N MET A 25 3.72 25.07 5.59
CA MET A 25 3.20 25.33 4.25
C MET A 25 2.88 26.81 3.98
N GLY A 26 3.29 27.72 4.87
CA GLY A 26 3.16 29.17 4.68
C GLY A 26 1.82 29.77 5.09
N ALA A 27 1.01 29.06 5.89
CA ALA A 27 -0.15 29.65 6.56
C ALA A 27 0.27 30.57 7.71
N GLY A 28 -0.52 31.63 7.92
CA GLY A 28 -0.46 32.45 9.11
C GLY A 28 -1.05 31.72 10.31
N VAL A 29 -0.40 31.87 11.47
CA VAL A 29 -0.82 31.25 12.73
C VAL A 29 -0.78 32.28 13.83
N HIS A 30 -1.96 32.67 14.32
CA HIS A 30 -2.12 33.54 15.47
C HIS A 30 -2.87 32.81 16.58
N LEU A 31 -2.35 32.94 17.80
CA LEU A 31 -3.03 32.52 19.01
C LEU A 31 -4.11 33.56 19.32
N GLN A 32 -5.38 33.15 19.30
CA GLN A 32 -6.51 34.01 19.70
C GLN A 32 -7.13 33.44 20.97
N GLU A 33 -7.39 34.29 21.97
CA GLU A 33 -7.79 33.87 23.33
C GLU A 33 -9.27 33.48 23.46
N ASN A 34 -10.13 33.79 22.48
CA ASN A 34 -11.59 33.59 22.59
C ASN A 34 -12.15 32.49 21.66
N ALA A 35 -13.06 31.69 22.21
CA ALA A 35 -13.79 30.62 21.53
C ALA A 35 -14.73 31.14 20.43
N LEU A 36 -14.76 30.48 19.27
CA LEU A 36 -15.77 30.74 18.24
C LEU A 36 -17.12 30.08 18.62
N PRO A 37 -18.27 30.72 18.35
CA PRO A 37 -19.57 30.14 18.62
C PRO A 37 -19.82 28.89 17.75
N SER A 38 -20.37 27.85 18.36
CA SER A 38 -20.60 26.51 17.81
C SER A 38 -21.58 26.42 16.63
N GLN A 39 -22.19 27.53 16.22
CA GLN A 39 -23.26 27.58 15.20
C GLN A 39 -22.82 28.06 13.81
N ALA A 40 -21.55 28.44 13.62
CA ALA A 40 -21.08 29.06 12.37
C ALA A 40 -20.37 28.07 11.42
N LEU A 41 -20.90 26.87 11.21
CA LEU A 41 -20.31 25.91 10.27
C LEU A 41 -20.71 26.19 8.83
N GLN A 42 -19.72 26.28 7.96
CA GLN A 42 -19.91 26.33 6.52
C GLN A 42 -19.12 25.18 5.88
N ILE A 43 -19.83 24.27 5.22
CA ILE A 43 -19.22 23.17 4.47
C ILE A 43 -19.03 23.63 3.03
N SER A 44 -17.79 23.65 2.57
CA SER A 44 -17.44 23.96 1.17
C SER A 44 -17.11 22.66 0.47
N ALA A 45 -18.05 22.14 -0.32
CA ALA A 45 -17.80 21.00 -1.19
C ALA A 45 -17.44 21.53 -2.58
N GLU A 46 -16.15 21.72 -2.85
CA GLU A 46 -15.68 21.93 -4.22
C GLU A 46 -14.99 20.67 -4.72
N ALA A 47 -15.68 20.01 -5.64
CA ALA A 47 -15.25 18.83 -6.39
C ALA A 47 -13.88 19.10 -7.05
N SER A 48 -12.89 18.25 -6.75
CA SER A 48 -11.84 17.84 -7.70
C SER A 48 -10.80 16.99 -6.97
N THR A 49 -11.02 15.66 -6.93
CA THR A 49 -10.09 14.55 -7.25
C THR A 49 -10.74 13.23 -6.76
N THR A 50 -10.17 12.10 -7.18
CA THR A 50 -10.74 10.73 -7.27
C THR A 50 -11.45 10.12 -6.06
N LEU A 51 -11.35 10.70 -4.87
CA LEU A 51 -12.30 10.50 -3.77
C LEU A 51 -12.78 11.85 -3.26
N GLU A 52 -14.05 12.14 -3.49
CA GLU A 52 -14.71 13.23 -2.79
C GLU A 52 -14.98 12.80 -1.34
N CYS A 53 -14.72 13.69 -0.37
CA CYS A 53 -15.24 13.51 0.98
C CYS A 53 -16.77 13.68 0.91
N PRO A 54 -17.56 12.62 1.14
CA PRO A 54 -19.01 12.69 1.07
C PRO A 54 -19.55 13.76 2.03
N ARG A 55 -20.48 14.58 1.56
CA ARG A 55 -21.08 15.68 2.36
C ARG A 55 -21.67 15.17 3.66
N ASP A 56 -22.25 13.97 3.66
CA ASP A 56 -22.81 13.33 4.86
C ASP A 56 -21.72 12.96 5.88
N LEU A 57 -20.52 12.55 5.44
CA LEU A 57 -19.39 12.34 6.34
C LEU A 57 -18.89 13.66 6.95
N LEU A 58 -18.85 14.74 6.16
CA LEU A 58 -18.51 16.08 6.67
C LEU A 58 -19.55 16.59 7.69
N GLN A 59 -20.83 16.30 7.48
CA GLN A 59 -21.91 16.67 8.40
C GLN A 59 -21.84 15.92 9.74
N ARG A 60 -21.18 14.75 9.80
CA ARG A 60 -20.97 13.97 11.04
C ARG A 60 -19.85 14.52 11.93
N LEU A 61 -19.17 15.59 11.52
CA LEU A 61 -18.20 16.27 12.39
C LEU A 61 -18.93 16.91 13.59
N VAL A 62 -18.94 16.20 14.72
CA VAL A 62 -19.48 16.74 16.00
C VAL A 62 -18.47 17.75 16.55
N LEU A 63 -18.75 19.03 16.35
CA LEU A 63 -17.80 20.11 16.69
C LEU A 63 -17.76 20.53 18.17
N LYS A 64 -18.42 19.80 19.08
CA LYS A 64 -18.47 20.21 20.50
C LYS A 64 -17.07 20.37 21.12
N GLU A 65 -16.04 19.80 20.49
CA GLU A 65 -14.64 19.93 20.89
C GLU A 65 -13.72 20.53 19.80
N VAL A 66 -14.21 21.25 18.79
CA VAL A 66 -13.32 21.95 17.82
C VAL A 66 -12.66 23.20 18.42
N LEU A 67 -12.99 23.51 19.66
CA LEU A 67 -12.53 24.67 20.44
C LEU A 67 -11.09 24.59 20.96
N LEU A 68 -10.16 24.05 20.16
CA LEU A 68 -8.74 24.42 20.21
C LEU A 68 -8.16 24.69 18.81
N ALA A 69 -8.97 25.16 17.85
CA ALA A 69 -8.47 25.81 16.63
C ALA A 69 -7.80 27.15 16.97
N ARG A 70 -6.83 27.15 17.88
CA ARG A 70 -6.10 28.30 18.40
C ARG A 70 -4.93 28.69 17.49
N GLU A 71 -4.73 27.99 16.38
CA GLU A 71 -3.44 28.03 15.69
C GLU A 71 -3.53 28.19 14.14
N VAL A 72 -4.55 27.77 13.39
CA VAL A 72 -4.55 28.02 11.91
C VAL A 72 -5.54 29.11 11.54
N THR A 73 -5.04 30.30 11.20
CA THR A 73 -5.90 31.47 10.88
C THR A 73 -6.05 31.74 9.40
N THR A 74 -5.12 31.24 8.56
CA THR A 74 -5.24 31.32 7.10
C THR A 74 -4.97 29.97 6.44
N LEU A 75 -5.47 29.78 5.22
CA LEU A 75 -5.13 28.61 4.41
C LEU A 75 -3.69 28.73 3.88
N PRO A 76 -2.92 27.63 3.85
CA PRO A 76 -1.71 27.56 3.05
C PRO A 76 -1.99 27.90 1.58
N ARG A 77 -1.01 28.45 0.86
CA ARG A 77 -1.17 28.73 -0.58
C ARG A 77 -1.49 27.44 -1.34
N GLY A 78 -2.52 27.50 -2.19
CA GLY A 78 -2.98 26.35 -2.99
C GLY A 78 -3.77 25.30 -2.21
N ALA A 79 -3.96 25.47 -0.89
CA ALA A 79 -4.84 24.61 -0.11
C ALA A 79 -6.31 25.00 -0.29
N LYS A 80 -7.20 24.01 -0.21
CA LYS A 80 -8.66 24.20 -0.21
C LYS A 80 -9.22 23.88 1.17
N ALA A 81 -10.09 24.75 1.69
CA ALA A 81 -10.88 24.44 2.88
C ALA A 81 -12.07 23.57 2.48
N LEU A 82 -12.25 22.45 3.18
CA LEU A 82 -13.41 21.55 3.06
C LEU A 82 -14.48 21.92 4.10
N VAL A 83 -14.05 22.32 5.30
CA VAL A 83 -14.94 22.75 6.39
C VAL A 83 -14.40 24.02 7.01
N ARG A 84 -15.29 24.99 7.24
CA ARG A 84 -14.99 26.25 7.90
C ARG A 84 -15.89 26.46 9.11
N ALA A 85 -15.32 27.09 10.14
CA ALA A 85 -16.07 27.68 11.24
C ALA A 85 -15.89 29.21 11.16
N ALA A 86 -16.96 29.91 10.78
CA ALA A 86 -16.88 31.28 10.30
C ALA A 86 -15.79 31.42 9.20
N ALA A 87 -14.83 32.32 9.37
CA ALA A 87 -13.73 32.49 8.42
C ALA A 87 -12.59 31.46 8.55
N LEU A 88 -12.54 30.69 9.65
CA LEU A 88 -11.40 29.82 9.95
C LEU A 88 -11.48 28.47 9.22
N PRO A 89 -10.37 27.99 8.61
CA PRO A 89 -10.32 26.66 8.01
C PRO A 89 -10.18 25.58 9.09
N VAL A 90 -11.22 24.76 9.27
CA VAL A 90 -11.24 23.67 10.25
C VAL A 90 -10.71 22.37 9.66
N LEU A 91 -11.12 22.05 8.43
CA LEU A 91 -10.57 20.95 7.65
C LEU A 91 -10.12 21.50 6.31
N PHE A 92 -8.87 21.25 5.95
CA PHE A 92 -8.31 21.72 4.70
C PHE A 92 -7.36 20.68 4.11
N ARG A 93 -7.18 20.74 2.80
CA ARG A 93 -6.26 19.87 2.07
C ARG A 93 -5.41 20.64 1.09
N GLY A 94 -4.20 20.16 0.84
CA GLY A 94 -3.34 20.62 -0.25
C GLY A 94 -2.66 19.42 -0.92
N ALA A 95 -1.68 19.69 -1.80
CA ALA A 95 -0.98 18.63 -2.53
C ALA A 95 -0.25 17.67 -1.56
N GLY A 96 -0.82 16.48 -1.35
CA GLY A 96 -0.25 15.43 -0.49
C GLY A 96 -0.43 15.65 1.01
N TYR A 97 -1.32 16.54 1.46
CA TYR A 97 -1.55 16.71 2.89
C TYR A 97 -2.97 17.13 3.27
N TRP A 98 -3.37 16.73 4.47
CA TRP A 98 -4.61 17.09 5.14
C TRP A 98 -4.29 17.79 6.48
N GLY A 99 -5.09 18.79 6.83
CA GLY A 99 -5.02 19.49 8.10
C GLY A 99 -6.39 19.55 8.76
N TYR A 100 -6.47 19.12 10.02
CA TYR A 100 -7.69 19.19 10.82
C TYR A 100 -7.45 19.91 12.15
N ALA A 101 -8.14 21.03 12.36
CA ALA A 101 -7.98 21.91 13.52
C ALA A 101 -8.93 21.58 14.68
N GLY A 102 -9.33 20.31 14.85
CA GLY A 102 -10.12 19.86 16.01
C GLY A 102 -9.27 19.30 17.16
N VAL A 103 -9.88 19.08 18.33
CA VAL A 103 -9.21 18.52 19.53
C VAL A 103 -9.19 17.01 19.59
N ALA A 104 -10.10 16.35 18.86
CA ALA A 104 -10.27 14.89 18.72
C ALA A 104 -10.30 14.57 17.21
N LEU A 105 -9.37 13.76 16.68
CA LEU A 105 -9.41 13.36 15.26
C LEU A 105 -10.55 12.34 15.07
N PRO A 106 -11.61 12.67 14.31
CA PRO A 106 -12.69 11.74 14.04
C PRO A 106 -12.14 10.54 13.24
N PRO A 107 -12.43 9.30 13.64
CA PRO A 107 -11.89 8.10 12.98
C PRO A 107 -12.15 8.06 11.47
N PHE A 108 -13.33 8.51 11.04
CA PHE A 108 -13.68 8.55 9.61
C PHE A 108 -12.79 9.49 8.79
N LEU A 109 -12.25 10.58 9.39
CA LEU A 109 -11.33 11.47 8.68
C LEU A 109 -9.96 10.80 8.49
N LEU A 110 -9.50 10.01 9.47
CA LEU A 110 -8.28 9.23 9.33
C LEU A 110 -8.43 8.18 8.23
N GLU A 111 -9.52 7.41 8.25
CA GLU A 111 -9.81 6.39 7.23
C GLU A 111 -9.89 7.00 5.83
N LEU A 112 -10.55 8.15 5.71
CA LEU A 112 -10.66 8.84 4.43
C LEU A 112 -9.30 9.31 3.93
N PHE A 113 -8.48 9.93 4.78
CA PHE A 113 -7.12 10.31 4.43
C PHE A 113 -6.28 9.08 4.04
N LEU A 114 -6.36 7.98 4.79
CA LEU A 114 -5.61 6.76 4.47
C LEU A 114 -6.04 6.19 3.12
N THR A 115 -7.33 6.30 2.78
CA THR A 115 -7.85 5.88 1.48
C THR A 115 -7.32 6.76 0.36
N GLU A 116 -7.36 8.08 0.50
CA GLU A 116 -6.80 9.01 -0.50
C GLU A 116 -5.27 8.89 -0.60
N ALA A 117 -4.58 8.71 0.52
CA ALA A 117 -3.13 8.49 0.59
C ALA A 117 -2.69 7.23 -0.18
N ARG A 118 -3.53 6.19 -0.23
CA ARG A 118 -3.30 4.99 -1.06
C ARG A 118 -3.46 5.26 -2.56
N LEU A 119 -4.25 6.27 -2.92
CA LEU A 119 -4.60 6.60 -4.30
C LEU A 119 -3.85 7.82 -4.82
N HIS A 120 -2.95 8.40 -4.03
CA HIS A 120 -2.15 9.56 -4.41
C HIS A 120 -1.19 9.20 -5.56
N PRO A 121 -1.35 9.78 -6.77
CA PRO A 121 -0.59 9.39 -7.96
C PRO A 121 0.89 9.79 -7.90
N GLU A 122 1.25 10.73 -7.01
CA GLU A 122 2.63 11.22 -6.80
C GLU A 122 3.41 10.44 -5.73
N ARG A 123 2.79 9.42 -5.11
CA ARG A 123 3.51 8.54 -4.19
C ARG A 123 4.52 7.75 -5.01
N ARG A 124 5.82 8.04 -4.81
CA ARG A 124 6.87 7.17 -5.32
C ARG A 124 6.82 5.85 -4.54
N PRO A 125 6.72 4.70 -5.23
CA PRO A 125 6.76 3.42 -4.54
C PRO A 125 8.06 3.26 -3.77
N ALA A 126 8.00 2.73 -2.55
CA ALA A 126 9.18 2.51 -1.73
C ALA A 126 10.08 1.42 -2.33
N ASP A 127 9.47 0.41 -2.92
CA ASP A 127 10.11 -0.75 -3.52
C ASP A 127 9.19 -1.38 -4.59
N PRO A 128 9.67 -2.40 -5.35
CA PRO A 128 8.84 -3.11 -6.32
C PRO A 128 7.57 -3.79 -5.77
N LEU A 129 7.55 -4.25 -4.52
CA LEU A 129 6.35 -4.85 -3.90
C LEU A 129 5.29 -3.78 -3.69
N ASP A 130 5.70 -2.61 -3.20
CA ASP A 130 4.81 -1.46 -3.04
C ASP A 130 4.26 -0.99 -4.40
N ALA A 131 5.12 -0.91 -5.42
CA ALA A 131 4.74 -0.47 -6.76
C ALA A 131 3.63 -1.33 -7.38
N MET A 132 3.63 -2.64 -7.09
CA MET A 132 2.65 -3.58 -7.64
C MET A 132 1.36 -3.72 -6.82
N GLY A 133 1.15 -2.91 -5.77
CA GLY A 133 -0.03 -2.98 -4.91
C GLY A 133 0.16 -3.73 -3.59
N GLY A 134 1.41 -3.98 -3.19
CA GLY A 134 1.78 -4.53 -1.89
C GLY A 134 1.49 -6.02 -1.72
N GLU A 135 1.55 -6.47 -0.47
CA GLU A 135 1.34 -7.89 -0.11
C GLU A 135 -0.04 -8.42 -0.50
N ALA A 136 -1.07 -7.56 -0.55
CA ALA A 136 -2.41 -7.97 -0.95
C ALA A 136 -2.48 -8.37 -2.42
N ALA A 137 -1.89 -7.57 -3.32
CA ALA A 137 -1.80 -7.89 -4.73
C ALA A 137 -0.96 -9.16 -4.97
N LEU A 138 0.19 -9.27 -4.27
CA LEU A 138 1.03 -10.46 -4.30
C LEU A 138 0.26 -11.71 -3.83
N ARG A 139 -0.47 -11.63 -2.72
CA ARG A 139 -1.27 -12.76 -2.20
C ARG A 139 -2.35 -13.20 -3.18
N ALA A 140 -3.02 -12.25 -3.85
CA ALA A 140 -4.04 -12.57 -4.84
C ALA A 140 -3.45 -13.37 -6.01
N VAL A 141 -2.31 -12.92 -6.56
CA VAL A 141 -1.58 -13.64 -7.63
C VAL A 141 -1.14 -15.02 -7.16
N LEU A 142 -0.56 -15.14 -5.96
CA LEU A 142 -0.12 -16.43 -5.42
C LEU A 142 -1.29 -17.40 -5.22
N ARG A 143 -2.43 -16.92 -4.73
CA ARG A 143 -3.63 -17.76 -4.56
C ARG A 143 -4.16 -18.27 -5.89
N ASP A 144 -4.26 -17.41 -6.89
CA ASP A 144 -4.68 -17.82 -8.24
C ASP A 144 -3.70 -18.84 -8.84
N PHE A 145 -2.41 -18.51 -8.80
CA PHE A 145 -1.35 -19.40 -9.26
C PHE A 145 -1.41 -20.79 -8.62
N TYR A 146 -1.47 -20.88 -7.28
CA TYR A 146 -1.49 -22.16 -6.58
C TYR A 146 -2.81 -22.91 -6.73
N THR A 147 -3.92 -22.20 -6.96
CA THR A 147 -5.18 -22.84 -7.37
C THR A 147 -4.99 -23.58 -8.70
N ARG A 148 -4.41 -22.91 -9.70
CA ARG A 148 -4.09 -23.53 -11.00
C ARG A 148 -3.10 -24.69 -10.84
N ALA A 149 -2.01 -24.48 -10.11
CA ALA A 149 -0.95 -25.48 -9.93
C ALA A 149 -1.45 -26.75 -9.22
N ARG A 150 -2.36 -26.62 -8.25
CA ARG A 150 -2.96 -27.76 -7.54
C ARG A 150 -3.79 -28.65 -8.46
N HIS A 151 -4.49 -28.06 -9.43
CA HIS A 151 -5.36 -28.78 -10.36
C HIS A 151 -4.68 -29.16 -11.67
N ASP A 152 -3.43 -28.77 -11.86
CA ASP A 152 -2.65 -29.08 -13.05
C ASP A 152 -2.20 -30.55 -13.08
N GLN A 153 -2.25 -31.19 -14.24
CA GLN A 153 -1.94 -32.62 -14.38
C GLN A 153 -0.45 -32.94 -14.13
N VAL A 154 0.45 -31.99 -14.37
CA VAL A 154 1.91 -32.16 -14.18
C VAL A 154 2.31 -31.75 -12.78
N LEU A 155 1.81 -30.62 -12.28
CA LEU A 155 2.20 -30.09 -10.97
C LEU A 155 1.40 -30.64 -9.80
N GLY A 156 0.11 -30.90 -10.02
CA GLY A 156 -0.84 -31.33 -8.99
C GLY A 156 -0.35 -32.55 -8.19
N PRO A 157 0.16 -33.63 -8.83
CA PRO A 157 0.70 -34.78 -8.12
C PRO A 157 1.88 -34.43 -7.20
N VAL A 158 2.79 -33.56 -7.65
CA VAL A 158 3.96 -33.13 -6.85
C VAL A 158 3.51 -32.35 -5.62
N PHE A 159 2.61 -31.37 -5.80
CA PHE A 159 2.10 -30.60 -4.68
C PHE A 159 1.27 -31.46 -3.72
N THR A 160 0.45 -32.37 -4.22
CA THR A 160 -0.37 -33.27 -3.39
C THR A 160 0.48 -34.14 -2.47
N ALA A 161 1.66 -34.57 -2.94
CA ALA A 161 2.58 -35.38 -2.15
C ALA A 161 3.32 -34.61 -1.04
N HIS A 162 3.42 -33.28 -1.15
CA HIS A 162 4.31 -32.47 -0.31
C HIS A 162 3.66 -31.27 0.40
N VAL A 163 2.46 -30.87 0.01
CA VAL A 163 1.72 -29.73 0.58
C VAL A 163 0.40 -30.22 1.15
N HIS A 164 0.30 -30.18 2.48
CA HIS A 164 -0.91 -30.56 3.21
C HIS A 164 -1.66 -29.35 3.74
N ASP A 165 -0.93 -28.30 4.12
CA ASP A 165 -1.47 -27.01 4.53
C ASP A 165 -1.17 -25.96 3.44
N TRP A 166 -2.21 -25.60 2.69
CA TRP A 166 -2.10 -24.67 1.57
C TRP A 166 -1.91 -23.23 2.02
N ASP A 167 -2.56 -22.82 3.12
CA ASP A 167 -2.43 -21.45 3.60
C ASP A 167 -1.02 -21.23 4.15
N ALA A 168 -0.48 -22.18 4.94
CA ALA A 168 0.89 -22.13 5.41
C ALA A 168 1.92 -22.17 4.27
N HIS A 169 1.65 -22.94 3.20
CA HIS A 169 2.51 -22.96 2.02
C HIS A 169 2.52 -21.59 1.31
N ILE A 170 1.34 -21.01 1.07
CA ILE A 170 1.20 -19.71 0.42
C ILE A 170 1.84 -18.60 1.28
N ASP A 171 1.66 -18.64 2.60
CA ASP A 171 2.29 -17.69 3.53
C ASP A 171 3.82 -17.73 3.42
N ARG A 172 4.41 -18.93 3.41
CA ARG A 172 5.86 -19.11 3.26
C ARG A 172 6.38 -18.61 1.91
N VAL A 173 5.62 -18.81 0.83
CA VAL A 173 5.97 -18.33 -0.50
C VAL A 173 5.79 -16.82 -0.61
N GLN A 174 4.79 -16.27 0.07
CA GLN A 174 4.64 -14.82 0.20
C GLN A 174 5.83 -14.22 0.93
N ASP A 175 6.28 -14.78 2.05
CA ASP A 175 7.48 -14.31 2.77
C ASP A 175 8.72 -14.29 1.86
N PHE A 176 8.86 -15.31 1.02
CA PHE A 176 9.93 -15.39 0.02
C PHE A 176 9.87 -14.20 -0.96
N TRP A 177 8.71 -13.95 -1.54
CA TRP A 177 8.53 -12.85 -2.49
C TRP A 177 8.64 -11.48 -1.81
N VAL A 178 8.12 -11.30 -0.60
CA VAL A 178 8.31 -10.05 0.16
C VAL A 178 9.80 -9.78 0.33
N THR A 179 10.59 -10.78 0.71
CA THR A 179 12.04 -10.64 0.83
C THR A 179 12.69 -10.30 -0.52
N ALA A 180 12.28 -10.97 -1.60
CA ALA A 180 12.86 -10.77 -2.93
C ALA A 180 12.50 -9.41 -3.58
N LEU A 181 11.36 -8.82 -3.21
CA LEU A 181 10.82 -7.61 -3.82
C LEU A 181 11.09 -6.36 -2.98
N SER A 182 10.99 -6.45 -1.66
CA SER A 182 11.18 -5.31 -0.74
C SER A 182 12.56 -5.29 -0.06
N GLY A 183 13.27 -6.43 -0.03
CA GLY A 183 14.50 -6.58 0.76
C GLY A 183 14.26 -6.79 2.25
N ILE A 184 13.01 -6.78 2.74
CA ILE A 184 12.68 -7.06 4.14
C ILE A 184 12.87 -8.56 4.42
N PRO A 185 13.74 -8.95 5.37
CA PRO A 185 14.11 -10.37 5.57
C PRO A 185 13.02 -11.16 6.31
N ARG A 186 11.96 -11.56 5.61
CA ARG A 186 10.89 -12.44 6.14
C ARG A 186 11.14 -13.91 5.89
N TYR A 187 11.76 -14.24 4.76
CA TYR A 187 12.09 -15.61 4.39
C TYR A 187 13.52 -15.96 4.78
N GLN A 188 13.66 -16.96 5.66
CA GLN A 188 14.95 -17.45 6.14
C GLN A 188 15.36 -18.81 5.54
N GLY A 189 14.59 -19.31 4.56
CA GLY A 189 14.85 -20.60 3.94
C GLY A 189 15.90 -20.56 2.84
N ASN A 190 16.30 -21.74 2.35
CA ASN A 190 17.09 -21.87 1.14
C ASN A 190 16.25 -22.53 0.05
N LEU A 191 15.98 -21.77 -1.02
CA LEU A 191 15.15 -22.23 -2.14
C LEU A 191 15.66 -23.55 -2.73
N ASN A 192 16.97 -23.70 -2.92
CA ASN A 192 17.52 -24.93 -3.51
C ASN A 192 17.32 -26.13 -2.59
N VAL A 193 17.54 -25.96 -1.28
CA VAL A 193 17.36 -27.05 -0.30
C VAL A 193 15.91 -27.47 -0.22
N ALA A 194 14.97 -26.52 -0.25
CA ALA A 194 13.54 -26.80 -0.22
C ALA A 194 13.07 -27.67 -1.41
N HIS A 195 13.75 -27.61 -2.56
CA HIS A 195 13.35 -28.31 -3.78
C HIS A 195 14.20 -29.55 -4.11
N ALA A 196 15.30 -29.80 -3.39
CA ALA A 196 16.31 -30.80 -3.76
C ALA A 196 15.76 -32.24 -3.79
N HIS A 197 14.81 -32.57 -2.93
CA HIS A 197 14.33 -33.94 -2.73
C HIS A 197 12.91 -34.20 -3.29
N LEU A 198 12.35 -33.23 -4.02
CA LEU A 198 10.95 -33.30 -4.48
C LEU A 198 10.79 -34.01 -5.84
N GLY A 199 11.88 -34.56 -6.42
CA GLY A 199 11.82 -35.20 -7.74
C GLY A 199 11.47 -34.26 -8.89
N ILE A 200 11.68 -32.94 -8.72
CA ILE A 200 11.36 -31.93 -9.73
C ILE A 200 12.21 -32.16 -10.98
N ARG A 201 11.55 -32.06 -12.13
CA ARG A 201 12.10 -32.25 -13.49
C ARG A 201 11.89 -30.98 -14.31
N ALA A 202 12.58 -30.88 -15.44
CA ALA A 202 12.49 -29.72 -16.33
C ALA A 202 11.05 -29.40 -16.73
N GLU A 203 10.22 -30.42 -17.04
CA GLU A 203 8.81 -30.23 -17.40
C GLU A 203 7.98 -29.57 -16.28
N HIS A 204 8.22 -29.95 -15.02
CA HIS A 204 7.53 -29.36 -13.87
C HIS A 204 7.87 -27.87 -13.77
N LEU A 205 9.15 -27.52 -13.91
CA LEU A 205 9.56 -26.12 -13.83
C LEU A 205 9.03 -25.29 -15.01
N THR A 206 9.04 -25.85 -16.23
CA THR A 206 8.44 -25.19 -17.40
C THR A 206 6.95 -24.94 -17.17
N ARG A 207 6.22 -25.94 -16.64
CA ARG A 207 4.79 -25.79 -16.38
C ARG A 207 4.51 -24.79 -15.25
N TRP A 208 5.31 -24.81 -14.19
CA TRP A 208 5.24 -23.86 -13.08
C TRP A 208 5.41 -22.43 -13.58
N LEU A 209 6.43 -22.15 -14.41
CA LEU A 209 6.70 -20.82 -14.95
C LEU A 209 5.55 -20.34 -15.85
N SER A 210 5.02 -21.22 -16.70
CA SER A 210 3.90 -20.90 -17.59
C SER A 210 2.63 -20.53 -16.81
N LEU A 211 2.28 -21.28 -15.76
CA LEU A 211 1.11 -20.97 -14.92
C LEU A 211 1.33 -19.71 -14.08
N PHE A 212 2.55 -19.49 -13.59
CA PHE A 212 2.89 -18.30 -12.82
C PHE A 212 2.83 -17.03 -13.69
N GLU A 213 3.34 -17.10 -14.92
CA GLU A 213 3.24 -16.01 -15.89
C GLU A 213 1.77 -15.67 -16.19
N ALA A 214 0.92 -16.67 -16.42
CA ALA A 214 -0.51 -16.45 -16.65
C ALA A 214 -1.19 -15.75 -15.45
N ALA A 215 -0.94 -16.24 -14.23
CA ALA A 215 -1.48 -15.63 -13.00
C ALA A 215 -0.99 -14.17 -12.82
N CYS A 216 0.27 -13.89 -13.14
CA CYS A 216 0.81 -12.54 -13.11
C CYS A 216 0.16 -11.64 -14.16
N GLY A 217 0.00 -12.11 -15.40
CA GLY A 217 -0.61 -11.36 -16.49
C GLY A 217 -2.08 -11.03 -16.28
N GLU A 218 -2.82 -11.88 -15.58
CA GLU A 218 -4.21 -11.65 -15.23
C GLU A 218 -4.38 -10.81 -13.94
N GLY A 219 -3.46 -10.95 -12.98
CA GLY A 219 -3.57 -10.30 -11.67
C GLY A 219 -2.86 -8.96 -11.51
N LEU A 220 -2.00 -8.56 -12.45
CA LEU A 220 -1.15 -7.38 -12.33
C LEU A 220 -1.11 -6.54 -13.60
N ALA A 221 -0.74 -5.27 -13.45
CA ALA A 221 -0.43 -4.41 -14.59
C ALA A 221 0.78 -4.98 -15.39
N PRO A 222 0.84 -4.80 -16.72
CA PRO A 222 1.83 -5.46 -17.59
C PRO A 222 3.29 -5.31 -17.14
N GLY A 223 3.70 -4.13 -16.69
CA GLY A 223 5.06 -3.90 -16.19
C GLY A 223 5.39 -4.66 -14.91
N HIS A 224 4.42 -4.81 -14.00
CA HIS A 224 4.58 -5.56 -12.76
C HIS A 224 4.54 -7.06 -13.00
N ALA A 225 3.69 -7.52 -13.92
CA ALA A 225 3.65 -8.91 -14.36
C ALA A 225 4.99 -9.34 -14.96
N ALA A 226 5.52 -8.56 -15.92
CA ALA A 226 6.80 -8.85 -16.57
C ALA A 226 7.96 -8.89 -15.56
N LEU A 227 7.99 -7.97 -14.60
CA LEU A 227 8.99 -7.94 -13.52
C LEU A 227 8.97 -9.21 -12.67
N LEU A 228 7.78 -9.66 -12.24
CA LEU A 228 7.63 -10.86 -11.42
C LEU A 228 8.00 -12.12 -12.19
N THR A 229 7.51 -12.26 -13.42
CA THR A 229 7.83 -13.38 -14.31
C THR A 229 9.34 -13.47 -14.56
N ALA A 230 10.00 -12.35 -14.92
CA ALA A 230 11.44 -12.35 -15.17
C ALA A 230 12.26 -12.75 -13.93
N ARG A 231 11.84 -12.34 -12.72
CA ARG A 231 12.46 -12.79 -11.47
C ARG A 231 12.29 -14.29 -11.25
N ALA A 232 11.08 -14.81 -11.46
CA ALA A 232 10.79 -16.23 -11.33
C ALA A 232 11.61 -17.07 -12.32
N GLU A 233 11.73 -16.63 -13.57
CA GLU A 233 12.56 -17.29 -14.57
C GLU A 233 14.04 -17.33 -14.19
N ALA A 234 14.57 -16.21 -13.66
CA ALA A 234 15.95 -16.16 -13.18
C ALA A 234 16.20 -17.19 -12.08
N MET A 235 15.27 -17.33 -11.14
CA MET A 235 15.32 -18.35 -10.09
C MET A 235 15.22 -19.77 -10.67
N GLY A 236 14.34 -19.98 -11.65
CA GLY A 236 14.21 -21.25 -12.35
C GLY A 236 15.48 -21.66 -13.10
N ARG A 237 16.22 -20.72 -13.69
CA ARG A 237 17.53 -20.99 -14.30
C ARG A 237 18.55 -21.50 -13.28
N VAL A 238 18.59 -20.90 -12.08
CA VAL A 238 19.48 -21.34 -10.99
C VAL A 238 19.16 -22.77 -10.53
N LEU A 239 17.87 -23.09 -10.36
CA LEU A 239 17.43 -24.43 -9.96
C LEU A 239 17.83 -25.49 -11.00
N ARG A 240 17.63 -25.21 -12.30
CA ARG A 240 18.03 -26.12 -13.40
C ARG A 240 19.52 -26.40 -13.40
N ALA A 241 20.34 -25.35 -13.34
CA ALA A 241 21.80 -25.49 -13.42
C ALA A 241 22.36 -26.37 -12.30
N LYS A 242 21.77 -26.29 -11.10
CA LYS A 242 22.19 -27.09 -9.95
C LYS A 242 21.78 -28.57 -10.06
N GLN A 243 20.54 -28.83 -10.48
CA GLN A 243 20.06 -30.21 -10.71
C GLN A 243 20.87 -30.95 -11.79
N SER A 244 21.25 -30.25 -12.86
CA SER A 244 22.11 -30.82 -13.91
C SER A 244 23.49 -31.22 -13.38
N ARG A 245 24.10 -30.40 -12.50
CA ARG A 245 25.40 -30.70 -11.90
C ARG A 245 25.34 -31.89 -10.94
N GLU A 246 24.31 -31.96 -10.10
CA GLU A 246 24.14 -33.07 -9.14
C GLU A 246 23.90 -34.43 -9.82
N ARG A 247 23.25 -34.43 -10.99
CA ARG A 247 23.11 -35.64 -11.83
C ARG A 247 24.45 -36.11 -12.42
N LEU A 248 25.30 -35.19 -12.88
CA LEU A 248 26.61 -35.51 -13.43
C LEU A 248 27.59 -36.04 -12.39
N THR A 249 27.46 -35.63 -11.13
CA THR A 249 28.33 -36.11 -10.03
C THR A 249 27.90 -37.44 -9.42
N LYS A 250 26.70 -37.93 -9.73
CA LYS A 250 26.13 -39.18 -9.20
C LYS A 250 26.07 -40.31 -10.23
N SER A 251 26.55 -40.07 -11.45
CA SER A 251 26.70 -41.05 -12.53
C SER A 251 28.15 -41.48 -12.66
#